data_AF-Q4SWA5-F1
#
_entry.id   AF-Q4SWA5-F1
#
_cell.length_a   1.000
_cell.length_b   1.000
_cell.length_c   1.000
_cell.angle_alpha   90.00
_cell.angle_beta   90.00
_cell.angle_gamma   90.00
#
_symmetry.space_group_name_H-M   'P 1'
#
loop_
_entity.id
_entity.type
_entity.pdbx_description
1 polymer ?
#
loop_
_entity_poly.entity_id
_entity_poly.type
_entity_poly.pdbx_seq_one_letter_code
_entity_poly.pdbx_strand_id
1 'polypeptide(L)'
;MKVWREHFLRIKRLVLIGGPDDGVITPWQSSHFGFYDSSEKVVEMRNQDYYRNDTFGLKTLDARGDVSVCVHSGVKHVHWHSNFTVFQSCIEKWLT
;
A
#
# COMPACT_ATOMS: atom_id res chain seq x y z
N MET A 1 17.86 11.47 5.33
CA MET A 1 16.58 11.31 4.59
C MET A 1 16.76 11.30 3.07
N LYS A 2 17.53 12.22 2.48
CA LYS A 2 17.72 12.32 1.02
C LYS A 2 18.11 11.00 0.33
N VAL A 3 19.12 10.31 0.83
CA VAL A 3 19.58 9.00 0.29
C VAL A 3 18.48 7.93 0.33
N TRP A 4 17.72 7.84 1.43
CA TRP A 4 16.62 6.87 1.57
C TRP A 4 15.49 7.13 0.57
N ARG A 5 15.11 8.40 0.39
CA ARG A 5 14.13 8.81 -0.62
C ARG A 5 14.61 8.45 -2.03
N GLU A 6 15.85 8.78 -2.37
CA GLU A 6 16.44 8.48 -3.68
C GLU A 6 16.48 6.97 -3.94
N HIS A 7 16.79 6.16 -2.93
CA HIS A 7 16.79 4.71 -3.03
C HIS A 7 15.38 4.14 -3.20
N PHE A 8 14.40 4.63 -2.45
CA PHE A 8 13.00 4.22 -2.59
C PHE A 8 12.45 4.52 -3.99
N LEU A 9 12.82 5.66 -4.58
CA LEU A 9 12.40 6.05 -5.93
C LEU A 9 12.95 5.17 -7.07
N ARG A 10 13.91 4.29 -6.78
CA ARG A 10 14.41 3.28 -7.73
C ARG A 10 13.42 2.13 -7.93
N ILE A 11 12.42 1.99 -7.06
CA ILE A 11 11.33 1.02 -7.23
C ILE A 11 10.64 1.29 -8.56
N LYS A 12 10.49 0.26 -9.40
CA LYS A 12 9.76 0.35 -10.68
C LYS A 12 8.25 0.26 -10.48
N ARG A 13 7.80 -0.58 -9.56
CA ARG A 13 6.40 -0.76 -9.21
C ARG A 13 6.26 -1.05 -7.72
N LEU A 14 5.38 -0.32 -7.06
CA LEU A 14 4.97 -0.54 -5.67
C LEU A 14 3.51 -1.02 -5.69
N VAL A 15 3.34 -2.33 -5.47
CA VAL A 15 2.02 -2.97 -5.47
C VAL A 15 1.58 -3.16 -4.02
N LEU A 16 0.48 -2.52 -3.64
CA LEU A 16 -0.06 -2.48 -2.29
C LEU A 16 -1.31 -3.36 -2.23
N ILE A 17 -1.24 -4.46 -1.49
CA ILE A 17 -2.30 -5.48 -1.43
C ILE A 17 -2.83 -5.54 0.01
N GLY A 18 -4.14 -5.54 0.17
CA GLY A 18 -4.78 -5.61 1.49
C GLY A 18 -6.30 -5.53 1.38
N GLY A 19 -7.00 -5.59 2.50
CA GLY A 19 -8.46 -5.55 2.49
C GLY A 19 -9.10 -5.61 3.87
N PRO A 20 -10.41 -5.36 3.94
CA PRO A 20 -11.13 -5.11 5.19
C PRO A 20 -11.20 -6.30 6.14
N ASP A 21 -11.15 -7.52 5.62
CA ASP A 21 -11.32 -8.76 6.40
C ASP A 21 -10.00 -9.39 6.85
N ASP A 22 -8.87 -8.67 6.72
CA ASP A 22 -7.53 -9.13 7.13
C ASP A 22 -7.55 -9.58 8.61
N GLY A 23 -8.12 -8.76 9.49
CA GLY A 23 -8.35 -9.10 10.90
C GLY A 23 -7.10 -9.10 11.79
N VAL A 24 -5.92 -8.72 11.28
CA VAL A 24 -4.69 -8.55 12.07
C VAL A 24 -4.13 -7.14 11.89
N ILE A 25 -3.93 -6.69 10.66
CA ILE A 25 -3.45 -5.35 10.35
C ILE A 25 -4.54 -4.33 10.72
N THR A 26 -4.20 -3.39 11.60
CA THR A 26 -5.15 -2.42 12.17
C THR A 26 -4.56 -0.99 12.13
N PRO A 27 -5.18 -0.04 11.39
CA PRO A 27 -6.30 -0.25 10.47
C PRO A 27 -5.84 -1.06 9.25
N TRP A 28 -6.73 -1.82 8.61
CA TRP A 28 -6.34 -2.63 7.44
C TRP A 28 -5.80 -1.78 6.27
N GLN A 29 -6.21 -0.51 6.20
CA GLN A 29 -5.70 0.48 5.25
C GLN A 29 -4.20 0.77 5.44
N SER A 30 -3.59 0.36 6.55
CA SER A 30 -2.13 0.43 6.74
C SER A 30 -1.36 -0.27 5.63
N SER A 31 -1.91 -1.37 5.07
CA SER A 31 -1.35 -2.05 3.90
C SER A 31 -1.30 -1.16 2.63
N HIS A 32 -2.08 -0.07 2.61
CA HIS A 32 -2.16 0.91 1.52
C HIS A 32 -1.62 2.29 1.94
N PHE A 33 -0.79 2.37 2.98
CA PHE A 33 -0.32 3.63 3.57
C PHE A 33 -1.47 4.54 4.06
N GLY A 34 -2.62 3.98 4.44
CA GLY A 34 -3.61 4.69 5.25
C GLY A 34 -3.30 4.52 6.74
N PHE A 35 -3.68 5.48 7.58
CA PHE A 35 -3.48 5.35 9.03
C PHE A 35 -4.46 6.23 9.81
N TYR A 36 -4.54 6.02 11.12
CA TYR A 36 -5.33 6.86 12.02
C TYR A 36 -4.81 8.29 12.10
N ASP A 37 -5.72 9.25 12.21
CA ASP A 37 -5.42 10.58 12.74
C ASP A 37 -5.48 10.61 14.28
N SER A 38 -5.31 11.80 14.87
CA SER A 38 -5.38 12.00 16.32
C SER A 38 -6.74 11.65 16.96
N SER A 39 -7.78 11.49 16.15
CA SER A 39 -9.14 11.13 16.57
C SER A 39 -9.49 9.69 16.22
N GLU A 40 -8.49 8.86 15.88
CA GLU A 40 -8.65 7.47 15.47
C GLU A 40 -9.50 7.28 14.20
N LYS A 41 -9.68 8.34 13.41
CA LYS A 41 -10.32 8.23 12.10
C LYS A 41 -9.28 7.77 11.09
N VAL A 42 -9.62 6.77 10.28
CA VAL A 42 -8.73 6.33 9.20
C VAL A 42 -8.63 7.42 8.13
N VAL A 43 -7.39 7.81 7.83
CA VAL A 43 -7.01 8.78 6.81
C VAL A 43 -6.21 8.08 5.72
N GLU A 44 -6.72 8.21 4.49
CA GLU A 44 -6.11 7.64 3.28
C GLU A 44 -4.71 8.21 2.99
N MET A 45 -3.87 7.40 2.33
CA MET A 45 -2.48 7.73 1.96
C MET A 45 -2.28 9.16 1.45
N ARG A 46 -3.10 9.61 0.49
CA ARG A 46 -2.92 10.93 -0.16
C ARG A 46 -3.18 12.12 0.78
N ASN A 47 -3.83 11.87 1.91
CA ASN A 47 -4.13 12.85 2.93
C ASN A 47 -3.14 12.85 4.10
N GLN A 48 -2.20 11.91 4.12
CA GLN A 48 -1.16 11.82 5.13
C GLN A 48 -0.06 12.85 4.88
N ASP A 49 0.51 13.41 5.94
CA ASP A 49 1.56 14.43 5.83
C ASP A 49 2.81 13.91 5.14
N TYR A 50 3.19 12.64 5.38
CA TYR A 50 4.35 12.04 4.71
C TYR A 50 4.16 11.90 3.19
N TYR A 51 2.91 11.76 2.72
CA TYR A 51 2.59 11.76 1.31
C TYR A 51 2.61 13.19 0.77
N ARG A 52 1.90 14.12 1.43
CA ARG A 52 1.79 15.53 0.99
C ARG A 52 3.17 16.19 0.87
N ASN A 53 4.05 15.93 1.83
CA ASN A 53 5.42 16.42 1.91
C ASN A 53 6.41 15.60 1.06
N ASP A 54 5.95 14.52 0.42
CA ASP A 54 6.78 13.58 -0.35
C ASP A 54 8.03 13.09 0.40
N THR A 55 7.88 12.85 1.71
CA THR A 55 8.97 12.68 2.68
C THR A 55 9.99 11.62 2.27
N PHE A 56 9.51 10.52 1.66
CA PHE A 56 10.34 9.41 1.18
C PHE A 56 10.11 9.07 -0.29
N GLY A 57 9.42 9.93 -1.04
CA GLY A 57 9.21 9.75 -2.49
C GLY A 57 7.92 9.04 -2.88
N LEU A 58 7.01 8.74 -1.94
CA LEU A 58 5.75 8.06 -2.22
C LEU A 58 4.84 8.84 -3.17
N LYS A 59 4.72 10.16 -3.00
CA LYS A 59 3.94 11.02 -3.90
C LYS A 59 4.57 11.11 -5.28
N THR A 60 5.90 11.20 -5.33
CA THR A 60 6.64 11.14 -6.61
C THR A 60 6.43 9.80 -7.32
N LEU A 61 6.45 8.68 -6.60
CA LEU A 61 6.23 7.34 -7.17
C LEU A 61 4.79 7.15 -7.65
N ASP A 62 3.79 7.62 -6.88
CA ASP A 62 2.38 7.58 -7.25
C ASP A 62 2.10 8.46 -8.48
N ALA A 63 2.65 9.67 -8.53
CA ALA A 63 2.51 10.59 -9.67
C ALA A 63 3.15 10.05 -10.96
N ARG A 64 4.20 9.22 -10.84
CA ARG A 64 4.81 8.50 -11.97
C ARG A 64 3.93 7.34 -12.48
N GLY A 65 2.85 7.02 -11.76
CA GLY A 65 1.94 5.92 -12.06
C GLY A 65 2.47 4.56 -11.62
N ASP A 66 3.47 4.50 -10.73
CA ASP A 66 4.15 3.26 -10.32
C ASP A 66 3.64 2.68 -9.01
N VAL A 67 2.69 3.35 -8.36
CA VAL A 67 1.94 2.78 -7.24
C VAL A 67 0.66 2.12 -7.77
N SER A 68 0.36 0.92 -7.32
CA SER A 68 -0.86 0.20 -7.68
C SER A 68 -1.49 -0.40 -6.43
N VAL A 69 -2.79 -0.14 -6.24
CA VAL A 69 -3.55 -0.64 -5.09
C VAL A 69 -4.43 -1.79 -5.54
N CYS A 70 -4.38 -2.91 -4.83
CA CYS A 70 -5.29 -4.03 -4.99
C CYS A 70 -6.03 -4.26 -3.66
N VAL A 71 -7.35 -4.13 -3.70
CA VAL A 71 -8.23 -4.37 -2.53
C VAL A 71 -8.94 -5.69 -2.72
N HIS A 72 -8.93 -6.57 -1.72
CA HIS A 72 -9.70 -7.82 -1.74
C HIS A 72 -10.42 -8.05 -0.41
N SER A 73 -11.74 -8.20 -0.43
CA SER A 73 -12.53 -8.59 0.74
C SER A 73 -12.50 -10.11 0.96
N GLY A 74 -12.86 -10.56 2.15
CA GLY A 74 -12.98 -11.99 2.49
C GLY A 74 -11.65 -12.73 2.65
N VAL A 75 -10.53 -12.03 2.71
CA VAL A 75 -9.19 -12.64 2.90
C VAL A 75 -8.68 -12.31 4.28
N LYS A 76 -8.59 -13.33 5.14
CA LYS A 76 -7.95 -13.21 6.45
C LYS A 76 -6.44 -13.09 6.28
N HIS A 77 -5.78 -12.48 7.26
CA HIS A 77 -4.34 -12.19 7.24
C HIS A 77 -3.47 -13.39 6.80
N VAL A 78 -3.75 -14.56 7.39
CA VAL A 78 -3.00 -15.81 7.11
C VAL A 78 -3.25 -16.40 5.72
N HIS A 79 -4.17 -15.84 4.93
CA HIS A 79 -4.56 -16.34 3.62
C HIS A 79 -4.05 -15.49 2.46
N TRP A 80 -3.50 -14.29 2.68
CA TRP A 80 -3.02 -13.43 1.58
C TRP A 80 -2.03 -14.12 0.65
N HIS A 81 -1.11 -14.90 1.23
CA HIS A 81 -0.05 -15.60 0.49
C HIS A 81 -0.43 -17.02 0.03
N SER A 82 -1.66 -17.48 0.30
CA SER A 82 -2.15 -18.82 -0.07
C SER A 82 -3.47 -18.80 -0.85
N ASN A 83 -4.03 -17.61 -1.11
CA ASN A 83 -5.25 -17.43 -1.88
C ASN A 83 -4.93 -17.30 -3.38
N PHE A 84 -5.37 -18.27 -4.18
CA PHE A 84 -5.11 -18.30 -5.63
C PHE A 84 -5.77 -17.13 -6.37
N THR A 85 -6.97 -16.70 -5.94
CA THR A 85 -7.63 -15.53 -6.53
C THR A 85 -6.83 -14.26 -6.30
N VAL A 86 -6.29 -14.05 -5.09
CA VAL A 86 -5.39 -12.93 -4.80
C VAL A 86 -4.14 -12.97 -5.68
N PHE A 87 -3.53 -14.16 -5.83
CA PHE A 87 -2.37 -14.31 -6.70
C PHE A 87 -2.68 -13.87 -8.14
N GLN A 88 -3.73 -14.42 -8.74
CA GLN A 88 -4.11 -14.09 -10.12
C GLN A 88 -4.52 -12.62 -10.28
N SER A 89 -5.32 -12.07 -9.36
CA SER A 89 -5.87 -10.73 -9.52
C SER A 89 -4.90 -9.60 -9.15
N CYS A 90 -4.05 -9.82 -8.15
CA CYS A 90 -3.22 -8.77 -7.56
C CYS A 90 -1.71 -8.93 -7.80
N ILE A 91 -1.20 -10.14 -8.10
CA ILE A 91 0.23 -10.44 -8.09
C ILE A 91 0.75 -10.82 -9.48
N GLU A 92 0.11 -11.78 -10.15
CA GLU A 92 0.63 -12.49 -11.33
C GLU A 92 1.16 -11.54 -12.43
N LYS A 93 0.39 -10.51 -12.78
CA LYS A 93 0.75 -9.54 -13.83
C LYS A 93 2.00 -8.69 -13.55
N TRP A 94 2.52 -8.71 -12.32
CA TRP A 94 3.70 -7.94 -11.91
C TRP A 94 4.97 -8.78 -11.83
N LEU A 95 4.87 -10.10 -12.06
CA LEU A 95 6.00 -11.04 -11.96
C LEU A 95 6.74 -11.25 -13.30
N THR A 96 6.42 -10.47 -14.32
CA THR A 96 7.01 -10.51 -15.67
C THR A 96 7.85 -9.27 -15.90
#